data_AF-A0A7X8RBB4-F1
#
_entry.id   AF-A0A7X8RBB4-F1
#
_cell.length_a   1.000
_cell.length_b   1.000
_cell.length_c   1.000
_cell.angle_alpha   90.00
_cell.angle_beta   90.00
_cell.angle_gamma   90.00
#
_symmetry.space_group_name_H-M   'P 1'
#
loop_
_entity.id
_entity.type
_entity.pdbx_description
1 polymer ?
#
loop_
_entity_poly.entity_id
_entity_poly.type
_entity_poly.pdbx_seq_one_letter_code
_entity_poly.pdbx_strand_id
1 'polypeptide(L)'
;MTIAERFIASVKKNTNLWIGIWVLLLLNLLLVFIIAKGISWMANVLLVLLWVAGMMFIFKIARSTPDEPDVDADLHLRLQDLMEEIRPYCEEVYDKKVDRFLEPIEQDYQQRFSMGLSWLWEKVNDFYMQVEHSAQEGRSIFQLIDASNEDKMKMVERLQEGTHQVLAIMQDVQKRRFDDEDDIRKRLQTKTSEFRQSMEREKQYFYEYVYKMLLEQARTQGLEAEMAEHLSPTRLGQQFGIVVERSLENRMVDFHNSLLDDLEEFSAEVVGRFQRSTAQVLNYFREMRSLLIKLQEMSNNASRLATRRLDEYLLQISKLEEQAGETLVSLAWQDIIVEKRWDEIQGQLFYIKDQIVESVGEDSLEYVEGILNQAIPGLSSLPRDAAHALFYKALLDAELIYHVYTENKQTQVLNDGVYSLLQFLRPLELQAANSIRLTDQDLNRLRKRKNLIKKEGSLQTLFARVIGAVEQHQPSVAHYLEGIFPLRFQQFASNPYLKNNPDNLNQAAWIIFDHAIDNENLPEDFYLLVGLLLVLHQIRDQYIQPFNNVPVGVKDPEEVHITRAVAYQALAILLQNDFTALNGDARNQPLTVPSK
;
A
#
# COMPACT_ATOMS: atom_id res chain seq x y z
N MET A 1 48.12 37.98 -21.83
CA MET A 1 46.93 38.65 -21.27
C MET A 1 47.37 39.58 -20.15
N THR A 2 47.19 40.89 -20.33
CA THR A 2 47.62 41.92 -19.36
C THR A 2 46.73 41.93 -18.10
N ILE A 3 47.20 42.54 -17.00
CA ILE A 3 46.41 42.64 -15.75
C ILE A 3 45.08 43.38 -16.01
N ALA A 4 45.09 44.38 -16.89
CA ALA A 4 43.90 45.12 -17.30
C ALA A 4 42.88 44.23 -18.03
N GLU A 5 43.34 43.37 -18.94
CA GLU A 5 42.48 42.43 -19.67
C GLU A 5 41.83 41.39 -18.73
N ARG A 6 42.60 40.86 -17.75
CA ARG A 6 42.06 39.93 -16.74
C ARG A 6 41.01 40.59 -15.85
N PHE A 7 41.22 41.86 -15.50
CA PHE A 7 40.26 42.64 -14.71
C PHE A 7 38.94 42.85 -15.49
N ILE A 8 39.03 43.28 -16.75
CA ILE A 8 37.84 43.49 -17.60
C ILE A 8 37.06 42.18 -17.79
N ALA A 9 37.75 41.05 -18.02
CA ALA A 9 37.11 39.74 -18.17
C ALA A 9 36.38 39.30 -16.88
N SER A 10 36.98 39.54 -15.71
CA SER A 10 36.37 39.23 -14.41
C SER A 10 35.11 40.07 -14.13
N VAL A 11 35.16 41.37 -14.45
CA VAL A 11 34.02 42.30 -14.28
C VAL A 11 32.82 41.92 -15.16
N LYS A 12 33.08 41.42 -16.38
CA LYS A 12 32.03 40.93 -17.29
C LYS A 12 31.39 39.63 -16.83
N LYS A 13 32.18 38.64 -16.39
CA LYS A 13 31.65 37.33 -16.00
C LYS A 13 30.77 37.39 -14.75
N ASN A 14 31.08 38.30 -13.81
CA ASN A 14 30.43 38.37 -12.50
C ASN A 14 30.03 39.81 -12.12
N THR A 15 29.27 40.49 -13.00
CA THR A 15 28.93 41.92 -12.84
C THR A 15 28.22 42.24 -11.53
N ASN A 16 27.27 41.42 -11.10
CA ASN A 16 26.56 41.61 -9.82
C ASN A 16 27.50 41.54 -8.61
N LEU A 17 28.51 40.67 -8.67
CA LEU A 17 29.50 40.49 -7.61
C LEU A 17 30.45 41.70 -7.54
N TRP A 18 30.87 42.23 -8.69
CA TRP A 18 31.70 43.44 -8.75
C TRP A 18 30.96 44.71 -8.34
N ILE A 19 29.66 44.82 -8.66
CA ILE A 19 28.80 45.88 -8.12
C ILE A 19 28.72 45.75 -6.59
N GLY A 20 28.49 44.54 -6.06
CA GLY A 20 28.47 44.26 -4.62
C GLY A 20 29.78 44.63 -3.92
N ILE A 21 30.93 44.27 -4.49
CA ILE A 21 32.26 44.63 -3.96
C ILE A 21 32.45 46.15 -3.98
N TRP A 22 32.04 46.84 -5.04
CA TRP A 22 32.17 48.29 -5.14
C TRP A 22 31.30 49.03 -4.11
N VAL A 23 30.08 48.54 -3.89
CA VAL A 23 29.17 49.03 -2.85
C VAL A 23 29.78 48.83 -1.46
N LEU A 24 30.32 47.63 -1.18
CA LEU A 24 30.99 47.31 0.09
C LEU A 24 32.22 48.17 0.33
N LEU A 25 33.00 48.47 -0.70
CA LEU A 25 34.18 49.32 -0.61
C LEU A 25 33.79 50.77 -0.28
N LEU A 26 32.75 51.31 -0.92
CA LEU A 26 32.23 52.63 -0.61
C LEU A 26 31.57 52.70 0.78
N LEU A 27 30.89 51.63 1.20
CA LEU A 27 30.27 51.55 2.52
C LEU A 27 31.33 51.48 3.63
N ASN A 28 32.43 50.75 3.43
CA ASN A 28 33.57 50.74 4.33
C ASN A 28 34.28 52.10 4.39
N LEU A 29 34.45 52.79 3.26
CA LEU A 29 35.01 54.15 3.24
C LEU A 29 34.12 55.15 4.00
N LEU A 30 32.80 55.05 3.83
CA LEU A 30 31.82 55.86 4.56
C LEU A 30 31.88 55.57 6.08
N LEU A 31 32.04 54.31 6.47
CA LEU A 31 32.14 53.89 7.87
C LEU A 31 33.42 54.43 8.55
N VAL A 32 34.55 54.38 7.85
CA VAL A 32 35.82 55.01 8.29
C VAL A 32 35.65 56.53 8.43
N PHE A 33 34.97 57.18 7.49
CA PHE A 33 34.69 58.61 7.54
C PHE A 33 33.76 59.01 8.69
N ILE A 34 32.75 58.20 9.00
CA ILE A 34 31.85 58.39 10.14
C ILE A 34 32.62 58.35 11.46
N ILE A 35 33.51 57.37 11.60
CA ILE A 35 34.33 57.18 12.80
C ILE A 35 35.35 58.31 12.98
N ALA A 36 35.88 58.88 11.89
CA ALA A 36 36.93 59.90 11.90
C ALA A 36 36.46 61.34 12.27
N LYS A 37 35.27 61.50 12.86
CA LYS A 37 34.57 62.76 13.23
C LYS A 37 33.73 63.41 12.13
N GLY A 38 32.49 62.93 12.02
CA GLY A 38 31.30 63.73 11.71
C GLY A 38 31.13 64.14 10.24
N ILE A 39 30.14 63.55 9.57
CA ILE A 39 29.91 63.78 8.14
C ILE A 39 29.39 65.20 7.87
N SER A 40 30.08 65.95 7.02
CA SER A 40 29.50 67.11 6.33
C SER A 40 28.49 66.62 5.28
N TRP A 41 27.29 67.20 5.22
CA TRP A 41 26.26 66.83 4.24
C TRP A 41 26.78 66.82 2.78
N MET A 42 27.73 67.70 2.46
CA MET A 42 28.44 67.70 1.17
C MET A 42 29.20 66.40 0.89
N ALA A 43 29.83 65.78 1.90
CA ALA A 43 30.58 64.54 1.73
C ALA A 43 29.64 63.36 1.44
N ASN A 44 28.44 63.33 2.04
CA ASN A 44 27.42 62.34 1.70
C ASN A 44 26.94 62.46 0.25
N VAL A 45 26.67 63.69 -0.22
CA VAL A 45 26.27 63.93 -1.62
C VAL A 45 27.37 63.48 -2.58
N LEU A 46 28.63 63.78 -2.26
CA LEU A 46 29.77 63.40 -3.09
C LEU A 46 29.98 61.89 -3.13
N LEU A 47 29.73 61.19 -2.02
CA LEU A 47 29.83 59.73 -1.95
C LEU A 47 28.69 59.03 -2.71
N VAL A 48 27.47 59.58 -2.67
CA VAL A 48 26.34 59.10 -3.50
C VAL A 48 26.63 59.30 -4.99
N LEU A 49 27.21 60.44 -5.39
CA LEU A 49 27.64 60.67 -6.76
C LEU A 49 28.73 59.68 -7.20
N LEU A 50 29.70 59.39 -6.33
CA LEU A 50 30.75 58.40 -6.58
C LEU A 50 30.19 56.98 -6.71
N TRP A 51 29.16 56.67 -5.92
CA TRP A 51 28.45 55.39 -6.00
C TRP A 51 27.71 55.24 -7.33
N VAL A 52 26.95 56.26 -7.74
CA VAL A 52 26.23 56.26 -9.02
C VAL A 52 27.21 56.24 -10.20
N ALA A 53 28.28 57.03 -10.15
CA ALA A 53 29.29 57.10 -11.21
C ALA A 53 30.07 55.79 -11.34
N GLY A 54 30.45 55.17 -10.22
CA GLY A 54 31.13 53.87 -10.22
C GLY A 54 30.22 52.74 -10.71
N MET A 55 28.95 52.74 -10.31
CA MET A 55 27.96 51.79 -10.84
C MET A 55 27.77 51.98 -12.36
N MET A 56 27.65 53.23 -12.84
CA MET A 56 27.59 53.54 -14.27
C MET A 56 28.86 53.09 -15.01
N PHE A 57 30.04 53.27 -14.42
CA PHE A 57 31.31 52.90 -15.02
C PHE A 57 31.45 51.38 -15.15
N ILE A 58 31.10 50.63 -14.10
CA ILE A 58 31.06 49.17 -14.13
C ILE A 58 30.01 48.69 -15.15
N PHE A 59 28.83 49.31 -15.17
CA PHE A 59 27.80 49.00 -16.18
C PHE A 59 28.25 49.31 -17.61
N LYS A 60 29.00 50.40 -17.82
CA LYS A 60 29.54 50.79 -19.11
C LYS A 60 30.63 49.83 -19.59
N ILE A 61 31.49 49.35 -18.68
CA ILE A 61 32.51 48.32 -18.99
C ILE A 61 31.87 46.95 -19.22
N ALA A 62 30.80 46.62 -18.49
CA ALA A 62 30.02 45.41 -18.70
C ALA A 62 29.27 45.45 -20.05
N ARG A 63 28.71 46.62 -20.42
CA ARG A 63 28.00 46.83 -21.70
C ARG A 63 28.88 47.17 -22.89
N SER A 64 30.16 47.51 -22.70
CA SER A 64 31.11 47.56 -23.81
C SER A 64 31.39 46.12 -24.25
N THR A 65 30.50 45.60 -25.09
CA THR A 65 30.73 44.42 -25.90
C THR A 65 32.02 44.66 -26.69
N PRO A 66 33.02 43.75 -26.65
CA PRO A 66 33.82 43.58 -27.86
C PRO A 66 32.80 43.23 -28.95
N ASP A 67 32.96 43.70 -30.18
CA ASP A 67 32.15 43.17 -31.28
C ASP A 67 32.17 41.63 -31.12
N GLU A 68 30.99 41.02 -30.93
CA GLU A 68 30.90 39.57 -31.05
C GLU A 68 31.46 39.30 -32.45
N PRO A 69 32.50 38.46 -32.59
CA PRO A 69 32.91 38.06 -33.92
C PRO A 69 31.65 37.48 -34.54
N ASP A 70 31.23 38.09 -35.65
CA ASP A 70 30.12 37.63 -36.47
C ASP A 70 30.26 36.12 -36.58
N VAL A 71 29.33 35.37 -35.98
CA VAL A 71 29.40 33.92 -36.09
C VAL A 71 29.14 33.66 -37.55
N ASP A 72 30.20 33.26 -38.27
CA ASP A 72 30.17 33.08 -39.72
C ASP A 72 28.90 32.32 -40.08
N ALA A 73 28.04 32.89 -40.93
CA ALA A 73 26.73 32.29 -41.24
C ALA A 73 26.90 30.85 -41.78
N ASP A 74 28.05 30.57 -42.39
CA ASP A 74 28.50 29.26 -42.84
C ASP A 74 28.75 28.28 -41.67
N LEU A 75 29.28 28.75 -40.54
CA LEU A 75 29.48 27.92 -39.35
C LEU A 75 28.13 27.49 -38.75
N HIS A 76 27.16 28.41 -38.68
CA HIS A 76 25.80 28.09 -38.20
C HIS A 76 25.09 27.09 -39.11
N LEU A 77 25.18 27.27 -40.43
CA LEU A 77 24.61 26.33 -41.41
C LEU A 77 25.23 24.93 -41.28
N ARG A 78 26.55 24.83 -41.16
CA ARG A 78 27.24 23.53 -41.01
C ARG A 78 26.94 22.84 -39.68
N LEU A 79 26.80 23.60 -38.59
CA LEU A 79 26.35 23.05 -37.30
C LEU A 79 24.91 22.55 -37.37
N GLN A 80 24.06 23.22 -38.14
CA GLN A 80 22.68 22.80 -38.35
C GLN A 80 22.61 21.51 -39.17
N ASP A 81 23.39 21.39 -40.25
CA ASP A 81 23.50 20.16 -41.04
C ASP A 81 23.99 18.98 -40.19
N LEU A 82 25.00 19.20 -39.35
CA LEU A 82 25.54 18.18 -38.45
C LEU A 82 24.52 17.76 -37.38
N MET A 83 23.72 18.70 -36.88
CA MET A 83 22.60 18.40 -35.98
C MET A 83 21.45 17.65 -36.67
N GLU A 84 21.18 17.92 -37.95
CA GLU A 84 20.21 17.18 -38.76
C GLU A 84 20.66 15.73 -39.01
N GLU A 85 21.97 15.51 -39.14
CA GLU A 85 22.54 14.15 -39.27
C GLU A 85 22.52 13.37 -37.95
N ILE A 86 22.80 14.02 -36.81
CA ILE A 86 22.86 13.35 -35.49
C ILE A 86 21.47 13.07 -34.91
N ARG A 87 20.49 13.95 -35.14
CA ARG A 87 19.14 13.85 -34.58
C ARG A 87 18.48 12.48 -34.77
N PRO A 88 18.40 11.88 -35.98
CA PRO A 88 17.72 10.60 -36.17
C PRO A 88 18.36 9.46 -35.37
N TYR A 89 19.68 9.45 -35.24
CA TYR A 89 20.38 8.43 -34.42
C TYR A 89 20.08 8.61 -32.93
N CYS A 90 20.02 9.84 -32.46
CA CYS A 90 19.63 10.13 -31.08
C CYS A 90 18.16 9.75 -30.83
N GLU A 91 17.24 10.05 -31.75
CA GLU A 91 15.83 9.67 -31.65
C GLU A 91 15.67 8.14 -31.58
N GLU A 92 16.35 7.38 -32.45
CA GLU A 92 16.33 5.91 -32.39
C GLU A 92 16.86 5.37 -31.05
N VAL A 93 17.97 5.93 -30.55
CA VAL A 93 18.52 5.54 -29.25
C VAL A 93 17.55 5.87 -28.12
N TYR A 94 16.90 7.03 -28.17
CA TYR A 94 15.90 7.44 -27.17
C TYR A 94 14.70 6.50 -27.17
N ASP A 95 14.05 6.28 -28.31
CA ASP A 95 12.87 5.41 -28.40
C ASP A 95 13.21 4.01 -27.90
N LYS A 96 14.35 3.46 -28.34
CA LYS A 96 14.81 2.14 -27.89
C LYS A 96 15.07 2.08 -26.38
N LYS A 97 15.64 3.12 -25.78
CA LYS A 97 15.93 3.17 -24.33
C LYS A 97 14.66 3.35 -23.52
N VAL A 98 13.78 4.23 -23.96
CA VAL A 98 12.49 4.52 -23.32
C VAL A 98 11.57 3.32 -23.39
N ASP A 99 11.41 2.68 -24.57
CA ASP A 99 10.57 1.49 -24.72
C ASP A 99 11.10 0.30 -23.92
N ARG A 100 12.41 0.04 -23.99
CA ARG A 100 13.05 -1.04 -23.19
C ARG A 100 12.83 -0.85 -21.69
N PHE A 101 12.66 0.39 -21.23
CA PHE A 101 12.44 0.72 -19.84
C PHE A 101 10.95 0.66 -19.45
N LEU A 102 10.06 1.18 -20.30
CA LEU A 102 8.63 1.29 -20.01
C LEU A 102 7.86 0.00 -20.24
N GLU A 103 8.18 -0.77 -21.30
CA GLU A 103 7.46 -2.00 -21.63
C GLU A 103 7.38 -3.01 -20.46
N PRO A 104 8.47 -3.33 -19.74
CA PRO A 104 8.38 -4.25 -18.59
C PRO A 104 7.55 -3.65 -17.44
N ILE A 105 7.58 -2.33 -17.24
CA ILE A 105 6.80 -1.65 -16.20
C ILE A 105 5.31 -1.71 -16.56
N GLU A 106 4.95 -1.42 -17.81
CA GLU A 106 3.57 -1.51 -18.27
C GLU A 106 3.01 -2.92 -18.10
N GLN A 107 3.79 -3.94 -18.49
CA GLN A 107 3.38 -5.34 -18.34
C GLN A 107 3.20 -5.74 -16.86
N ASP A 108 4.15 -5.39 -15.99
CA ASP A 108 4.10 -5.69 -14.56
C ASP A 108 2.89 -5.00 -13.90
N TYR A 109 2.68 -3.71 -14.17
CA TYR A 109 1.52 -3.00 -13.63
C TYR A 109 0.21 -3.57 -14.17
N GLN A 110 0.10 -3.81 -15.48
CA GLN A 110 -1.11 -4.41 -16.06
C GLN A 110 -1.47 -5.74 -15.39
N GLN A 111 -0.47 -6.57 -15.10
CA GLN A 111 -0.67 -7.82 -14.34
C GLN A 111 -1.11 -7.55 -12.90
N ARG A 112 -0.44 -6.64 -12.17
CA ARG A 112 -0.80 -6.26 -10.79
C ARG A 112 -2.23 -5.73 -10.70
N PHE A 113 -2.63 -4.87 -11.62
CA PHE A 113 -3.97 -4.33 -11.72
C PHE A 113 -5.02 -5.42 -11.97
N SER A 114 -4.79 -6.28 -12.97
CA SER A 114 -5.70 -7.39 -13.29
C SER A 114 -5.88 -8.33 -12.11
N MET A 115 -4.79 -8.64 -11.40
CA MET A 115 -4.80 -9.49 -10.23
C MET A 115 -5.55 -8.87 -9.05
N GLY A 116 -5.27 -7.59 -8.75
CA GLY A 116 -5.97 -6.85 -7.70
C GLY A 116 -7.48 -6.78 -7.93
N LEU A 117 -7.91 -6.52 -9.18
CA LEU A 117 -9.32 -6.59 -9.56
C LEU A 117 -9.92 -7.98 -9.32
N SER A 118 -9.22 -9.04 -9.74
CA SER A 118 -9.68 -10.42 -9.54
C SER A 118 -9.93 -10.72 -8.06
N TRP A 119 -9.04 -10.28 -7.17
CA TRP A 119 -9.19 -10.48 -5.73
C TRP A 119 -10.37 -9.71 -5.13
N LEU A 120 -10.60 -8.48 -5.58
CA LEU A 120 -11.77 -7.70 -5.14
C LEU A 120 -13.07 -8.38 -5.59
N TRP A 121 -13.10 -8.88 -6.83
CA TRP A 121 -14.25 -9.60 -7.37
C TRP A 121 -14.52 -10.92 -6.64
N GLU A 122 -13.48 -11.68 -6.28
CA GLU A 122 -13.60 -12.95 -5.55
C GLU A 122 -14.45 -12.80 -4.27
N LYS A 123 -14.31 -11.67 -3.56
CA LYS A 123 -15.04 -11.43 -2.30
C LYS A 123 -16.54 -11.25 -2.47
N VAL A 124 -16.99 -10.68 -3.60
CA VAL A 124 -18.40 -10.34 -3.85
C VAL A 124 -19.11 -11.33 -4.78
N ASN A 125 -18.34 -12.13 -5.52
CA ASN A 125 -18.87 -12.99 -6.58
C ASN A 125 -19.92 -13.99 -6.07
N ASP A 126 -19.63 -14.70 -4.98
CA ASP A 126 -20.55 -15.70 -4.42
C ASP A 126 -21.86 -15.08 -3.96
N PHE A 127 -21.80 -13.88 -3.38
CA PHE A 127 -22.98 -13.13 -2.97
C PHE A 127 -23.82 -12.73 -4.20
N TYR A 128 -23.21 -12.14 -5.22
CA TYR A 128 -23.92 -11.72 -6.43
C TYR A 128 -24.55 -12.90 -7.18
N MET A 129 -23.88 -14.05 -7.23
CA MET A 129 -24.45 -15.28 -7.79
C MET A 129 -25.69 -15.77 -7.02
N GLN A 130 -25.67 -15.70 -5.68
CA GLN A 130 -26.82 -16.06 -4.84
C GLN A 130 -28.00 -15.09 -5.03
N VAL A 131 -27.72 -13.79 -5.16
CA VAL A 131 -28.72 -12.76 -5.45
C VAL A 131 -29.41 -13.02 -6.79
N GLU A 132 -28.63 -13.29 -7.84
CA GLU A 132 -29.16 -13.56 -9.18
C GLU A 132 -30.05 -14.81 -9.19
N HIS A 133 -29.60 -15.89 -8.56
CA HIS A 133 -30.38 -17.13 -8.45
C HIS A 133 -31.71 -16.92 -7.73
N SER A 134 -31.70 -16.26 -6.56
CA SER A 134 -32.93 -16.00 -5.80
C SER A 134 -33.90 -15.09 -6.55
N ALA A 135 -33.38 -14.09 -7.27
CA ALA A 135 -34.23 -13.23 -8.09
C ALA A 135 -34.91 -14.01 -9.24
N GLN A 136 -34.23 -15.00 -9.84
CA GLN A 136 -34.83 -15.88 -10.83
C GLN A 136 -35.91 -16.80 -10.22
N GLU A 137 -35.66 -17.37 -9.03
CA GLU A 137 -36.63 -18.22 -8.33
C GLU A 137 -37.92 -17.46 -7.95
N GLY A 138 -37.79 -16.21 -7.48
CA GLY A 138 -38.92 -15.38 -7.07
C GLY A 138 -40.00 -15.26 -8.15
N ARG A 139 -39.61 -15.14 -9.42
CA ARG A 139 -40.54 -15.06 -10.57
C ARG A 139 -41.46 -16.27 -10.66
N SER A 140 -40.96 -17.47 -10.39
CA SER A 140 -41.74 -18.71 -10.43
C SER A 140 -42.73 -18.80 -9.27
N ILE A 141 -42.37 -18.23 -8.12
CA ILE A 141 -43.18 -18.26 -6.89
C ILE A 141 -44.36 -17.29 -7.01
N PHE A 142 -44.15 -16.12 -7.61
CA PHE A 142 -45.20 -15.14 -7.85
C PHE A 142 -46.31 -15.65 -8.77
N GLN A 143 -46.01 -16.56 -9.70
CA GLN A 143 -46.99 -17.18 -10.60
C GLN A 143 -47.94 -18.16 -9.88
N LEU A 144 -47.57 -18.64 -8.69
CA LEU A 144 -48.38 -19.57 -7.88
C LEU A 144 -49.42 -18.85 -7.00
N ILE A 145 -49.37 -17.52 -6.94
CA ILE A 145 -50.22 -16.71 -6.09
C ILE A 145 -51.49 -16.36 -6.85
N ASP A 146 -52.63 -16.69 -6.27
CA ASP A 146 -53.93 -16.37 -6.86
C ASP A 146 -54.14 -14.85 -6.89
N ALA A 147 -54.26 -14.30 -8.10
CA ALA A 147 -54.41 -12.87 -8.39
C ALA A 147 -55.87 -12.38 -8.29
N SER A 148 -56.76 -13.16 -7.67
CA SER A 148 -58.18 -12.81 -7.50
C SER A 148 -58.44 -11.55 -6.63
N ASN A 149 -57.43 -11.05 -5.91
CA ASN A 149 -57.49 -9.83 -5.09
C ASN A 149 -56.56 -8.75 -5.66
N GLU A 150 -57.12 -7.56 -5.93
CA GLU A 150 -56.40 -6.40 -6.52
C GLU A 150 -55.20 -5.95 -5.67
N ASP A 151 -55.31 -5.98 -4.34
CA ASP A 151 -54.22 -5.59 -3.45
C ASP A 151 -53.08 -6.62 -3.46
N LYS A 152 -53.42 -7.92 -3.59
CA LYS A 152 -52.41 -8.98 -3.76
C LYS A 152 -51.70 -8.85 -5.10
N MET A 153 -52.44 -8.53 -6.16
CA MET A 153 -51.88 -8.32 -7.50
C MET A 153 -50.90 -7.14 -7.50
N LYS A 154 -51.27 -6.00 -6.90
CA LYS A 154 -50.37 -4.85 -6.73
C LYS A 154 -49.10 -5.18 -5.94
N MET A 155 -49.20 -6.01 -4.89
CA MET A 155 -48.03 -6.46 -4.14
C MET A 155 -47.11 -7.36 -4.97
N VAL A 156 -47.68 -8.29 -5.74
CA VAL A 156 -46.94 -9.17 -6.64
C VAL A 156 -46.24 -8.37 -7.74
N GLU A 157 -46.91 -7.38 -8.34
CA GLU A 157 -46.31 -6.48 -9.32
C GLU A 157 -45.10 -5.72 -8.75
N ARG A 158 -45.22 -5.15 -7.54
CA ARG A 158 -44.09 -4.47 -6.88
C ARG A 158 -42.95 -5.42 -6.53
N LEU A 159 -43.24 -6.65 -6.14
CA LEU A 159 -42.22 -7.69 -5.90
C LEU A 159 -41.51 -8.09 -7.20
N GLN A 160 -42.24 -8.20 -8.31
CA GLN A 160 -41.67 -8.45 -9.63
C GLN A 160 -40.80 -7.28 -10.10
N GLU A 161 -41.24 -6.04 -9.87
CA GLU A 161 -40.45 -4.84 -10.15
C GLU A 161 -39.16 -4.82 -9.33
N GLY A 162 -39.23 -5.04 -8.02
CA GLY A 162 -38.05 -5.12 -7.15
C GLY A 162 -37.07 -6.21 -7.59
N THR A 163 -37.59 -7.38 -7.98
CA THR A 163 -36.79 -8.47 -8.55
C THR A 163 -36.11 -8.07 -9.86
N HIS A 164 -36.81 -7.35 -10.73
CA HIS A 164 -36.26 -6.85 -11.99
C HIS A 164 -35.16 -5.81 -11.75
N GLN A 165 -35.35 -4.89 -10.81
CA GLN A 165 -34.35 -3.90 -10.42
C GLN A 165 -33.09 -4.56 -9.85
N VAL A 166 -33.25 -5.56 -8.97
CA VAL A 166 -32.11 -6.33 -8.44
C VAL A 166 -31.34 -7.03 -9.57
N LEU A 167 -32.03 -7.69 -10.50
CA LEU A 167 -31.38 -8.33 -11.65
C LEU A 167 -30.67 -7.32 -12.56
N ALA A 168 -31.27 -6.16 -12.82
CA ALA A 168 -30.65 -5.10 -13.61
C ALA A 168 -29.34 -4.61 -12.96
N ILE A 169 -29.34 -4.40 -11.64
CA ILE A 169 -28.12 -4.03 -10.90
C ILE A 169 -27.06 -5.13 -11.02
N MET A 170 -27.42 -6.41 -10.87
CA MET A 170 -26.45 -7.51 -11.01
C MET A 170 -25.85 -7.60 -12.41
N GLN A 171 -26.66 -7.41 -13.45
CA GLN A 171 -26.20 -7.39 -14.83
C GLN A 171 -25.26 -6.21 -15.10
N ASP A 172 -25.59 -5.02 -14.60
CA ASP A 172 -24.75 -3.83 -14.71
C ASP A 172 -23.40 -4.03 -13.99
N VAL A 173 -23.43 -4.63 -12.80
CA VAL A 173 -22.21 -4.97 -12.03
C VAL A 173 -21.35 -5.96 -12.82
N GLN A 174 -21.93 -7.06 -13.33
CA GLN A 174 -21.19 -8.04 -14.13
C GLN A 174 -20.60 -7.44 -15.41
N LYS A 175 -21.33 -6.58 -16.11
CA LYS A 175 -20.84 -5.92 -17.33
C LYS A 175 -19.65 -5.02 -17.02
N ARG A 176 -19.72 -4.25 -15.92
CA ARG A 176 -18.66 -3.34 -15.50
C ARG A 176 -17.34 -4.03 -15.19
N ARG A 177 -17.34 -5.32 -14.85
CA ARG A 177 -16.11 -6.09 -14.70
C ARG A 177 -15.18 -5.99 -15.91
N PHE A 178 -15.76 -5.99 -17.12
CA PHE A 178 -15.00 -5.87 -18.37
C PHE A 178 -14.60 -4.42 -18.64
N ASP A 179 -15.48 -3.47 -18.30
CA ASP A 179 -15.20 -2.04 -18.45
C ASP A 179 -14.04 -1.60 -17.53
N ASP A 180 -13.99 -2.12 -16.30
CA ASP A 180 -12.93 -1.85 -15.32
C ASP A 180 -11.54 -2.26 -15.83
N GLU A 181 -11.44 -3.36 -16.58
CA GLU A 181 -10.19 -3.83 -17.18
C GLU A 181 -9.72 -2.93 -18.34
N ASP A 182 -10.65 -2.42 -19.14
CA ASP A 182 -10.35 -1.46 -20.21
C ASP A 182 -9.97 -0.09 -19.65
N ASP A 183 -10.63 0.36 -18.57
CA ASP A 183 -10.32 1.62 -17.88
C ASP A 183 -8.91 1.62 -17.29
N ILE A 184 -8.47 0.52 -16.69
CA ILE A 184 -7.07 0.36 -16.25
C ILE A 184 -6.11 0.52 -17.41
N ARG A 185 -6.38 -0.16 -18.52
CA ARG A 185 -5.50 -0.12 -19.69
C ARG A 185 -5.35 1.31 -20.20
N LYS A 186 -6.45 2.06 -20.27
CA LYS A 186 -6.45 3.47 -20.64
C LYS A 186 -5.68 4.34 -19.65
N ARG A 187 -5.85 4.12 -18.35
CA ARG A 187 -5.12 4.86 -17.30
C ARG A 187 -3.62 4.64 -17.40
N LEU A 188 -3.19 3.38 -17.53
CA LEU A 188 -1.79 3.02 -17.70
C LEU A 188 -1.20 3.65 -18.97
N GLN A 189 -1.88 3.52 -20.11
CA GLN A 189 -1.47 4.16 -21.37
C GLN A 189 -1.36 5.68 -21.24
N THR A 190 -2.30 6.31 -20.54
CA THR A 190 -2.28 7.77 -20.31
C THR A 190 -1.05 8.16 -19.52
N LYS A 191 -0.78 7.49 -18.38
CA LYS A 191 0.41 7.75 -17.56
C LYS A 191 1.71 7.50 -18.30
N THR A 192 1.79 6.42 -19.07
CA THR A 192 2.97 6.17 -19.91
C THR A 192 3.15 7.28 -20.95
N SER A 193 2.06 7.74 -21.58
CA SER A 193 2.13 8.82 -22.56
C SER A 193 2.57 10.15 -21.94
N GLU A 194 2.10 10.46 -20.72
CA GLU A 194 2.52 11.63 -19.95
C GLU A 194 4.00 11.54 -19.57
N PHE A 195 4.46 10.36 -19.16
CA PHE A 195 5.87 10.12 -18.86
C PHE A 195 6.75 10.30 -20.10
N ARG A 196 6.36 9.71 -21.25
CA ARG A 196 7.03 9.91 -22.54
C ARG A 196 7.08 11.39 -22.92
N GLN A 197 5.97 12.11 -22.78
CA GLN A 197 5.91 13.55 -23.06
C GLN A 197 6.80 14.37 -22.11
N SER A 198 6.94 13.94 -20.85
CA SER A 198 7.84 14.58 -19.90
C SER A 198 9.31 14.42 -20.32
N MET A 199 9.65 13.27 -20.90
CA MET A 199 10.99 12.93 -21.38
C MET A 199 11.34 13.62 -22.71
N GLU A 200 10.33 13.92 -23.53
CA GLU A 200 10.51 14.72 -24.77
C GLU A 200 11.10 16.11 -24.50
N ARG A 201 10.82 16.72 -23.35
CA ARG A 201 11.43 18.01 -22.97
C ARG A 201 12.93 17.89 -22.69
N GLU A 202 13.39 16.76 -22.15
CA GLU A 202 14.83 16.49 -21.92
C GLU A 202 15.58 16.28 -23.22
N LYS A 203 14.92 15.68 -24.22
CA LYS A 203 15.45 15.54 -25.57
C LYS A 203 15.82 16.91 -26.17
N GLN A 204 14.96 17.91 -26.00
CA GLN A 204 15.22 19.28 -26.45
C GLN A 204 16.41 19.92 -25.73
N TYR A 205 16.50 19.77 -24.40
CA TYR A 205 17.64 20.29 -23.63
C TYR A 205 18.96 19.63 -24.01
N PHE A 206 18.95 18.33 -24.29
CA PHE A 206 20.14 17.63 -24.77
C PHE A 206 20.58 18.14 -26.14
N TYR A 207 19.65 18.34 -27.09
CA TYR A 207 20.00 18.91 -28.40
C TYR A 207 20.54 20.33 -28.29
N GLU A 208 19.98 21.17 -27.42
CA GLU A 208 20.54 22.50 -27.14
C GLU A 208 21.93 22.44 -26.53
N TYR A 209 22.18 21.48 -25.63
CA TYR A 209 23.48 21.27 -25.00
C TYR A 209 24.53 20.81 -26.02
N VAL A 210 24.21 19.81 -26.85
CA VAL A 210 25.10 19.33 -27.91
C VAL A 210 25.41 20.45 -28.90
N TYR A 211 24.40 21.22 -29.31
CA TYR A 211 24.59 22.37 -30.20
C TYR A 211 25.52 23.42 -29.58
N LYS A 212 25.35 23.78 -28.30
CA LYS A 212 26.22 24.72 -27.59
C LYS A 212 27.66 24.19 -27.45
N MET A 213 27.82 22.91 -27.15
CA MET A 213 29.13 22.27 -27.05
C MET A 213 29.85 22.27 -28.40
N LEU A 214 29.16 21.88 -29.47
CA LEU A 214 29.67 21.91 -30.84
C LEU A 214 30.10 23.33 -31.24
N LEU A 215 29.30 24.33 -30.88
CA LEU A 215 29.59 25.73 -31.16
C LEU A 215 30.83 26.23 -30.40
N GLU A 216 30.99 25.87 -29.13
CA GLU A 216 32.18 26.23 -28.33
C GLU A 216 33.45 25.53 -28.81
N GLN A 217 33.36 24.25 -29.20
CA GLN A 217 34.49 23.51 -29.78
C GLN A 217 34.91 24.09 -31.13
N ALA A 218 33.96 24.39 -32.01
CA ALA A 218 34.23 25.04 -33.28
C ALA A 218 34.92 26.41 -33.10
N ARG A 219 34.52 27.17 -32.07
CA ARG A 219 35.12 28.47 -31.71
C ARG A 219 36.54 28.35 -31.12
N THR A 220 36.89 27.24 -30.48
CA THR A 220 38.14 27.11 -29.72
C THR A 220 39.27 26.44 -30.49
N GLN A 221 38.99 25.50 -31.38
CA GLN A 221 40.04 24.66 -32.01
C GLN A 221 40.22 24.88 -33.52
N GLY A 222 39.29 25.54 -34.21
CA GLY A 222 39.32 25.59 -35.69
C GLY A 222 38.99 24.22 -36.30
N LEU A 223 38.26 24.23 -37.41
CA LEU A 223 37.33 23.14 -37.76
C LEU A 223 37.93 21.82 -38.30
N GLU A 224 39.25 21.62 -38.36
CA GLU A 224 39.80 20.75 -39.42
C GLU A 224 40.44 19.40 -39.05
N ALA A 225 40.46 18.92 -37.80
CA ALA A 225 40.95 17.55 -37.58
C ALA A 225 40.37 16.76 -36.39
N GLU A 226 40.11 17.40 -35.24
CA GLU A 226 39.67 16.66 -34.03
C GLU A 226 38.14 16.59 -33.86
N MET A 227 37.37 17.40 -34.60
CA MET A 227 35.90 17.37 -34.56
C MET A 227 35.33 16.04 -35.07
N ALA A 228 35.92 15.42 -36.11
CA ALA A 228 35.38 14.20 -36.72
C ALA A 228 35.50 12.94 -35.83
N GLU A 229 36.52 12.86 -34.97
CA GLU A 229 36.75 11.67 -34.14
C GLU A 229 36.00 11.72 -32.79
N HIS A 230 35.76 12.91 -32.24
CA HIS A 230 34.96 13.11 -31.02
C HIS A 230 33.45 13.29 -31.28
N LEU A 231 33.04 13.63 -32.51
CA LEU A 231 31.64 13.88 -32.88
C LEU A 231 31.05 12.81 -33.80
N SER A 232 31.61 11.59 -33.82
CA SER A 232 30.96 10.50 -34.54
C SER A 232 29.51 10.36 -34.05
N PRO A 233 28.49 10.37 -34.93
CA PRO A 233 27.07 10.31 -34.54
C PRO A 233 26.76 9.15 -33.60
N THR A 234 27.50 8.05 -33.73
CA THR A 234 27.41 6.87 -32.86
C THR A 234 27.87 7.11 -31.43
N ARG A 235 29.01 7.78 -31.20
CA ARG A 235 29.49 8.14 -29.85
C ARG A 235 28.58 9.17 -29.17
N LEU A 236 28.09 10.15 -29.93
CA LEU A 236 27.11 11.13 -29.41
C LEU A 236 25.78 10.47 -29.07
N GLY A 237 25.31 9.54 -29.90
CA GLY A 237 24.15 8.70 -29.58
C GLY A 237 24.35 7.84 -28.32
N GLN A 238 25.55 7.29 -28.10
CA GLN A 238 25.87 6.57 -26.85
C GLN A 238 25.86 7.48 -25.63
N GLN A 239 26.47 8.66 -25.71
CA GLN A 239 26.43 9.66 -24.64
C GLN A 239 25.01 10.14 -24.36
N PHE A 240 24.20 10.33 -25.40
CA PHE A 240 22.78 10.63 -25.26
C PHE A 240 22.04 9.51 -24.53
N GLY A 241 22.30 8.26 -24.92
CA GLY A 241 21.73 7.09 -24.24
C GLY A 241 22.02 7.05 -22.74
N ILE A 242 23.23 7.40 -22.31
CA ILE A 242 23.60 7.48 -20.88
C ILE A 242 22.83 8.61 -20.17
N VAL A 243 22.68 9.76 -20.81
CA VAL A 243 21.91 10.89 -20.26
C VAL A 243 20.43 10.52 -20.12
N VAL A 244 19.87 9.86 -21.14
CA VAL A 244 18.48 9.36 -21.14
C VAL A 244 18.29 8.33 -20.02
N GLU A 245 19.19 7.36 -19.86
CA GLU A 245 19.13 6.37 -18.78
C GLU A 245 19.13 7.03 -17.40
N ARG A 246 20.03 7.98 -17.15
CA ARG A 246 20.08 8.69 -15.87
C ARG A 246 18.82 9.51 -15.61
N SER A 247 18.25 10.12 -16.66
CA SER A 247 16.97 10.85 -16.54
C SER A 247 15.80 9.91 -16.27
N LEU A 248 15.78 8.72 -16.90
CA LEU A 248 14.79 7.68 -16.63
C LEU A 248 14.88 7.21 -15.17
N GLU A 249 16.07 6.89 -14.68
CA GLU A 249 16.29 6.45 -13.29
C GLU A 249 15.82 7.50 -12.28
N ASN A 250 16.14 8.78 -12.50
CA ASN A 250 15.75 9.86 -11.59
C ASN A 250 14.23 10.06 -11.51
N ARG A 251 13.50 9.83 -12.61
CA ARG A 251 12.04 10.03 -12.70
C ARG A 251 11.26 8.75 -12.44
N MET A 252 11.94 7.61 -12.34
CA MET A 252 11.32 6.30 -12.16
C MET A 252 10.55 6.22 -10.86
N VAL A 253 11.13 6.72 -9.77
CA VAL A 253 10.49 6.68 -8.44
C VAL A 253 9.18 7.45 -8.46
N ASP A 254 9.17 8.65 -9.04
CA ASP A 254 7.97 9.48 -9.16
C ASP A 254 6.92 8.84 -10.08
N PHE A 255 7.34 8.19 -11.17
CA PHE A 255 6.44 7.47 -12.07
C PHE A 255 5.80 6.26 -11.39
N HIS A 256 6.59 5.45 -10.67
CA HIS A 256 6.13 4.30 -9.91
C HIS A 256 5.13 4.72 -8.83
N ASN A 257 5.46 5.77 -8.06
CA ASN A 257 4.58 6.32 -7.03
C ASN A 257 3.27 6.82 -7.66
N SER A 258 3.33 7.55 -8.77
CA SER A 258 2.11 8.00 -9.45
C SER A 258 1.24 6.85 -9.95
N LEU A 259 1.83 5.74 -10.42
CA LEU A 259 1.06 4.57 -10.84
C LEU A 259 0.44 3.83 -9.65
N LEU A 260 1.12 3.81 -8.50
CA LEU A 260 0.59 3.24 -7.25
C LEU A 260 -0.59 4.07 -6.74
N ASP A 261 -0.47 5.39 -6.68
CA ASP A 261 -1.55 6.29 -6.24
C ASP A 261 -2.80 6.13 -7.11
N ASP A 262 -2.62 6.06 -8.43
CA ASP A 262 -3.71 5.81 -9.40
C ASP A 262 -4.39 4.44 -9.15
N LEU A 263 -3.63 3.44 -8.72
CA LEU A 263 -4.13 2.09 -8.44
C LEU A 263 -4.90 2.03 -7.13
N GLU A 264 -4.43 2.74 -6.10
CA GLU A 264 -5.14 2.94 -4.84
C GLU A 264 -6.49 3.65 -5.08
N GLU A 265 -6.48 4.76 -5.83
CA GLU A 265 -7.70 5.49 -6.18
C GLU A 265 -8.68 4.61 -6.97
N PHE A 266 -8.19 3.89 -7.97
CA PHE A 266 -9.02 3.00 -8.78
C PHE A 266 -9.64 1.87 -7.94
N SER A 267 -8.86 1.23 -7.06
CA SER A 267 -9.35 0.18 -6.16
C SER A 267 -10.41 0.69 -5.19
N ALA A 268 -10.22 1.90 -4.66
CA ALA A 268 -11.22 2.58 -3.83
C ALA A 268 -12.50 2.88 -4.64
N GLU A 269 -12.38 3.29 -5.90
CA GLU A 269 -13.53 3.54 -6.78
C GLU A 269 -14.33 2.26 -7.06
N VAL A 270 -13.65 1.15 -7.37
CA VAL A 270 -14.25 -0.17 -7.60
C VAL A 270 -15.00 -0.64 -6.35
N VAL A 271 -14.37 -0.60 -5.17
CA VAL A 271 -15.05 -0.98 -3.92
C VAL A 271 -16.20 -0.03 -3.60
N GLY A 272 -16.05 1.26 -3.83
CA GLY A 272 -17.14 2.23 -3.68
C GLY A 272 -18.32 1.95 -4.64
N ARG A 273 -18.08 1.39 -5.83
CA ARG A 273 -19.14 0.91 -6.73
C ARG A 273 -19.81 -0.37 -6.19
N PHE A 274 -19.04 -1.34 -5.67
CA PHE A 274 -19.61 -2.52 -5.02
C PHE A 274 -20.47 -2.14 -3.82
N GLN A 275 -19.98 -1.27 -2.95
CA GLN A 275 -20.73 -0.78 -1.79
C GLN A 275 -22.03 -0.10 -2.21
N ARG A 276 -22.01 0.77 -3.23
CA ARG A 276 -23.23 1.41 -3.76
C ARG A 276 -24.24 0.39 -4.30
N SER A 277 -23.77 -0.58 -5.09
CA SER A 277 -24.62 -1.60 -5.70
C SER A 277 -25.23 -2.53 -4.64
N THR A 278 -24.41 -2.99 -3.69
CA THR A 278 -24.85 -3.82 -2.56
C THR A 278 -25.83 -3.06 -1.66
N ALA A 279 -25.64 -1.75 -1.44
CA ALA A 279 -26.59 -0.93 -0.67
C ALA A 279 -27.95 -0.75 -1.39
N GLN A 280 -27.96 -0.60 -2.72
CA GLN A 280 -29.20 -0.56 -3.49
C GLN A 280 -29.95 -1.90 -3.40
N VAL A 281 -29.24 -3.00 -3.60
CA VAL A 281 -29.80 -4.36 -3.46
C VAL A 281 -30.35 -4.61 -2.06
N LEU A 282 -29.64 -4.19 -1.01
CA LEU A 282 -30.10 -4.26 0.38
C LEU A 282 -31.45 -3.53 0.58
N ASN A 283 -31.60 -2.34 0.00
CA ASN A 283 -32.85 -1.58 0.11
C ASN A 283 -34.00 -2.29 -0.59
N TYR A 284 -33.76 -2.88 -1.77
CA TYR A 284 -34.77 -3.69 -2.45
C TYR A 284 -35.12 -4.96 -1.66
N PHE A 285 -34.16 -5.64 -1.03
CA PHE A 285 -34.45 -6.78 -0.16
C PHE A 285 -35.31 -6.41 1.04
N ARG A 286 -35.07 -5.25 1.67
CA ARG A 286 -35.92 -4.74 2.77
C ARG A 286 -37.36 -4.49 2.32
N GLU A 287 -37.53 -3.86 1.16
CA GLU A 287 -38.85 -3.62 0.58
C GLU A 287 -39.55 -4.95 0.25
N MET A 288 -38.86 -5.84 -0.47
CA MET A 288 -39.39 -7.16 -0.83
C MET A 288 -39.76 -7.98 0.41
N ARG A 289 -38.95 -7.98 1.46
CA ARG A 289 -39.27 -8.66 2.72
C ARG A 289 -40.55 -8.11 3.35
N SER A 290 -40.70 -6.78 3.40
CA SER A 290 -41.92 -6.15 3.93
C SER A 290 -43.17 -6.52 3.11
N LEU A 291 -43.04 -6.55 1.78
CA LEU A 291 -44.13 -6.94 0.88
C LEU A 291 -44.47 -8.44 1.01
N LEU A 292 -43.47 -9.31 1.13
CA LEU A 292 -43.67 -10.76 1.30
C LEU A 292 -44.37 -11.08 2.62
N ILE A 293 -44.02 -10.42 3.73
CA ILE A 293 -44.70 -10.58 5.03
C ILE A 293 -46.20 -10.22 4.89
N LYS A 294 -46.50 -9.06 4.29
CA LYS A 294 -47.90 -8.64 4.07
C LYS A 294 -48.64 -9.61 3.14
N LEU A 295 -47.99 -10.07 2.09
CA LEU A 295 -48.57 -11.00 1.12
C LEU A 295 -48.86 -12.36 1.77
N GLN A 296 -48.01 -12.81 2.69
CA GLN A 296 -48.21 -14.02 3.49
C GLN A 296 -49.43 -13.87 4.41
N GLU A 297 -49.55 -12.77 5.15
CA GLU A 297 -50.70 -12.47 6.01
C GLU A 297 -52.03 -12.45 5.24
N MET A 298 -52.03 -11.90 4.02
CA MET A 298 -53.20 -11.88 3.15
C MET A 298 -53.50 -13.24 2.49
N SER A 299 -52.55 -14.17 2.50
CA SER A 299 -52.62 -15.47 1.83
C SER A 299 -52.98 -16.64 2.75
N ASN A 300 -53.57 -16.36 3.92
CA ASN A 300 -54.03 -17.37 4.90
C ASN A 300 -54.98 -18.44 4.32
N ASN A 301 -55.66 -18.17 3.20
CA ASN A 301 -56.58 -19.12 2.52
C ASN A 301 -56.01 -19.70 1.20
N ALA A 302 -54.73 -19.46 0.88
CA ALA A 302 -54.09 -19.93 -0.34
C ALA A 302 -53.76 -21.45 -0.30
N SER A 303 -53.34 -22.01 -1.45
CA SER A 303 -52.91 -23.41 -1.50
C SER A 303 -51.69 -23.64 -0.59
N ARG A 304 -51.64 -24.79 0.10
CA ARG A 304 -50.51 -25.15 0.99
C ARG A 304 -49.14 -25.07 0.28
N LEU A 305 -49.10 -25.35 -1.02
CA LEU A 305 -47.88 -25.24 -1.82
C LEU A 305 -47.45 -23.78 -2.02
N ALA A 306 -48.39 -22.89 -2.34
CA ALA A 306 -48.10 -21.47 -2.53
C ALA A 306 -47.63 -20.80 -1.23
N THR A 307 -48.27 -21.10 -0.10
CA THR A 307 -47.85 -20.59 1.22
C THR A 307 -46.45 -21.08 1.57
N ARG A 308 -46.15 -22.37 1.40
CA ARG A 308 -44.81 -22.90 1.68
C ARG A 308 -43.74 -22.26 0.81
N ARG A 309 -44.00 -22.05 -0.49
CA ARG A 309 -43.05 -21.40 -1.41
C ARG A 309 -42.82 -19.93 -1.05
N LEU A 310 -43.88 -19.22 -0.62
CA LEU A 310 -43.77 -17.86 -0.10
C LEU A 310 -42.91 -17.82 1.17
N ASP A 311 -43.07 -18.77 2.09
CA ASP A 311 -42.27 -18.87 3.32
C ASP A 311 -40.78 -19.14 2.99
N GLU A 312 -40.52 -20.08 2.08
CA GLU A 312 -39.16 -20.40 1.60
C GLU A 312 -38.50 -19.16 0.98
N TYR A 313 -39.24 -18.40 0.18
CA TYR A 313 -38.74 -17.19 -0.47
C TYR A 313 -38.50 -16.03 0.51
N LEU A 314 -39.42 -15.84 1.47
CA LEU A 314 -39.25 -14.85 2.52
C LEU A 314 -37.98 -15.13 3.35
N LEU A 315 -37.71 -16.39 3.67
CA LEU A 315 -36.49 -16.80 4.35
C LEU A 315 -35.24 -16.49 3.51
N GLN A 316 -35.29 -16.78 2.21
CA GLN A 316 -34.19 -16.54 1.28
C GLN A 316 -33.89 -15.03 1.14
N ILE A 317 -34.91 -14.20 0.95
CA ILE A 317 -34.76 -12.73 0.89
C ILE A 317 -34.24 -12.17 2.21
N SER A 318 -34.69 -12.70 3.36
CA SER A 318 -34.18 -12.28 4.67
C SER A 318 -32.70 -12.62 4.85
N LYS A 319 -32.25 -13.79 4.37
CA LYS A 319 -30.84 -14.19 4.38
C LYS A 319 -30.00 -13.30 3.46
N LEU A 320 -30.51 -12.98 2.26
CA LEU A 320 -29.81 -12.11 1.32
C LEU A 320 -29.75 -10.66 1.80
N GLU A 321 -30.78 -10.16 2.49
CA GLU A 321 -30.75 -8.86 3.18
C GLU A 321 -29.60 -8.82 4.20
N GLU A 322 -29.49 -9.87 5.02
CA GLU A 322 -28.47 -10.00 6.04
C GLU A 322 -27.05 -10.07 5.43
N GLN A 323 -26.86 -10.90 4.41
CA GLN A 323 -25.59 -11.03 3.67
C GLN A 323 -25.19 -9.74 2.97
N ALA A 324 -26.15 -8.97 2.44
CA ALA A 324 -25.87 -7.66 1.84
C ALA A 324 -25.34 -6.67 2.89
N GLY A 325 -25.92 -6.66 4.09
CA GLY A 325 -25.44 -5.86 5.21
C GLY A 325 -24.03 -6.25 5.66
N GLU A 326 -23.74 -7.55 5.73
CA GLU A 326 -22.42 -8.10 6.06
C GLU A 326 -21.36 -7.73 5.02
N THR A 327 -21.70 -7.88 3.74
CA THR A 327 -20.83 -7.54 2.61
C THR A 327 -20.45 -6.06 2.64
N LEU A 328 -21.38 -5.16 2.98
CA LEU A 328 -21.07 -3.72 3.09
C LEU A 328 -20.03 -3.40 4.17
N VAL A 329 -20.01 -4.16 5.28
CA VAL A 329 -19.09 -3.91 6.39
C VAL A 329 -17.71 -4.51 6.11
N SER A 330 -17.64 -5.65 5.42
CA SER A 330 -16.40 -6.36 5.12
C SER A 330 -15.66 -5.86 3.86
N LEU A 331 -16.31 -5.01 3.06
CA LEU A 331 -15.70 -4.41 1.88
C LEU A 331 -14.77 -3.25 2.24
N ALA A 332 -13.48 -3.55 2.40
CA ALA A 332 -12.38 -2.59 2.43
C ALA A 332 -11.27 -3.08 1.49
N TRP A 333 -10.97 -2.32 0.43
CA TRP A 333 -10.04 -2.76 -0.61
C TRP A 333 -8.65 -3.06 -0.02
N GLN A 334 -8.18 -2.23 0.91
CA GLN A 334 -6.87 -2.37 1.52
C GLN A 334 -6.77 -3.69 2.29
N ASP A 335 -7.75 -3.99 3.15
CA ASP A 335 -7.78 -5.24 3.92
C ASP A 335 -7.83 -6.47 3.01
N ILE A 336 -8.64 -6.43 1.94
CA ILE A 336 -8.77 -7.56 1.02
C ILE A 336 -7.46 -7.84 0.29
N ILE A 337 -6.80 -6.78 -0.20
CA ILE A 337 -5.62 -6.91 -1.05
C ILE A 337 -4.37 -7.18 -0.20
N VAL A 338 -4.25 -6.59 1.00
CA VAL A 338 -3.15 -6.87 1.92
C VAL A 338 -3.12 -8.35 2.34
N GLU A 339 -4.26 -8.96 2.65
CA GLU A 339 -4.30 -10.40 2.98
C GLU A 339 -3.88 -11.28 1.79
N LYS A 340 -4.35 -10.97 0.58
CA LYS A 340 -3.94 -11.71 -0.62
C LYS A 340 -2.46 -11.52 -0.93
N ARG A 341 -1.93 -10.32 -0.69
CA ARG A 341 -0.50 -10.03 -0.84
C ARG A 341 0.33 -10.75 0.22
N TRP A 342 -0.17 -10.86 1.43
CA TRP A 342 0.46 -11.64 2.49
C TRP A 342 0.65 -13.09 2.07
N ASP A 343 -0.38 -13.74 1.51
CA ASP A 343 -0.28 -15.11 1.01
C ASP A 343 0.84 -15.28 -0.03
N GLU A 344 1.04 -14.30 -0.91
CA GLU A 344 2.15 -14.30 -1.88
C GLU A 344 3.52 -14.08 -1.22
N ILE A 345 3.62 -13.13 -0.29
CA ILE A 345 4.86 -12.84 0.45
C ILE A 345 5.28 -14.06 1.27
N GLN A 346 4.33 -14.80 1.85
CA GLN A 346 4.64 -16.08 2.51
C GLN A 346 5.34 -17.04 1.55
N GLY A 347 4.93 -17.10 0.27
CA GLY A 347 5.62 -17.84 -0.78
C GLY A 347 7.08 -17.40 -0.98
N GLN A 348 7.35 -16.09 -0.99
CA GLN A 348 8.70 -15.56 -1.11
C GLN A 348 9.56 -15.85 0.13
N LEU A 349 8.96 -15.76 1.33
CA LEU A 349 9.61 -16.07 2.60
C LEU A 349 10.07 -17.53 2.64
N PHE A 350 9.35 -18.47 2.01
CA PHE A 350 9.81 -19.85 1.86
C PHE A 350 11.08 -19.95 1.00
N TYR A 351 11.15 -19.22 -0.11
CA TYR A 351 12.34 -19.23 -0.98
C TYR A 351 13.56 -18.62 -0.28
N ILE A 352 13.39 -17.49 0.40
CA ILE A 352 14.47 -16.82 1.18
C ILE A 352 14.98 -17.77 2.26
N LYS A 353 14.07 -18.47 2.95
CA LYS A 353 14.44 -19.48 3.93
C LYS A 353 15.30 -20.58 3.31
N ASP A 354 14.89 -21.17 2.19
CA ASP A 354 15.65 -22.28 1.59
C ASP A 354 17.07 -21.82 1.20
N GLN A 355 17.23 -20.62 0.64
CA GLN A 355 18.54 -20.04 0.36
C GLN A 355 19.41 -19.84 1.59
N ILE A 356 18.82 -19.41 2.72
CA ILE A 356 19.56 -19.18 3.97
C ILE A 356 19.93 -20.50 4.62
N VAL A 357 19.01 -21.47 4.71
CA VAL A 357 19.25 -22.78 5.32
C VAL A 357 20.33 -23.56 4.56
N GLU A 358 20.35 -23.50 3.22
CA GLU A 358 21.42 -24.11 2.42
C GLU A 358 22.81 -23.49 2.66
N SER A 359 22.85 -22.25 3.16
CA SER A 359 24.08 -21.50 3.39
C SER A 359 24.65 -21.61 4.81
N VAL A 360 23.88 -22.18 5.76
CA VAL A 360 24.24 -22.24 7.17
C VAL A 360 24.48 -23.70 7.61
N GLY A 361 25.50 -23.94 8.43
CA GLY A 361 25.86 -25.29 8.92
C GLY A 361 25.00 -25.78 10.09
N GLU A 362 25.00 -27.10 10.34
CA GLU A 362 24.21 -27.75 11.39
C GLU A 362 24.48 -27.19 12.80
N ASP A 363 25.70 -26.76 13.11
CA ASP A 363 26.09 -26.18 14.41
C ASP A 363 25.29 -24.92 14.78
N SER A 364 24.82 -24.15 13.79
CA SER A 364 24.01 -22.95 14.02
C SER A 364 22.57 -23.30 14.41
N LEU A 365 22.04 -24.45 13.98
CA LEU A 365 20.68 -24.88 14.32
C LEU A 365 20.58 -25.30 15.79
N GLU A 366 21.57 -26.04 16.30
CA GLU A 366 21.60 -26.43 17.73
C GLU A 366 21.73 -25.21 18.65
N TYR A 367 22.54 -24.22 18.25
CA TYR A 367 22.67 -22.95 18.97
C TYR A 367 21.34 -22.19 19.05
N VAL A 368 20.64 -22.09 17.90
CA VAL A 368 19.34 -21.43 17.79
C VAL A 368 18.25 -22.15 18.61
N GLU A 369 18.21 -23.48 18.57
CA GLU A 369 17.34 -24.29 19.41
C GLU A 369 17.57 -24.00 20.91
N GLY A 370 18.83 -23.85 21.32
CA GLY A 370 19.19 -23.47 22.69
C GLY A 370 18.61 -22.11 23.11
N ILE A 371 18.67 -21.10 22.23
CA ILE A 371 18.12 -19.77 22.49
C ILE A 371 16.60 -19.83 22.63
N LEU A 372 15.92 -20.51 21.70
CA LEU A 372 14.46 -20.59 21.70
C LEU A 372 13.91 -21.28 22.95
N ASN A 373 14.54 -22.38 23.37
CA ASN A 373 14.14 -23.11 24.57
C ASN A 373 14.33 -22.29 25.86
N GLN A 374 15.28 -21.35 25.88
CA GLN A 374 15.47 -20.43 27.00
C GLN A 374 14.50 -19.25 26.96
N ALA A 375 14.20 -18.74 25.77
CA ALA A 375 13.42 -17.52 25.57
C ALA A 375 11.90 -17.76 25.61
N ILE A 376 11.41 -18.93 25.20
CA ILE A 376 9.98 -19.24 25.10
C ILE A 376 9.60 -20.33 26.11
N PRO A 377 9.05 -19.94 27.28
CA PRO A 377 8.66 -20.93 28.27
C PRO A 377 7.49 -21.78 27.77
N GLY A 378 7.63 -23.11 27.89
CA GLY A 378 6.69 -24.12 27.38
C GLY A 378 7.12 -24.80 26.08
N LEU A 379 8.13 -24.26 25.37
CA LEU A 379 8.60 -24.81 24.10
C LEU A 379 9.26 -26.19 24.24
N SER A 380 10.14 -26.35 25.23
CA SER A 380 10.89 -27.59 25.45
C SER A 380 10.01 -28.77 25.91
N SER A 381 8.81 -28.48 26.43
CA SER A 381 7.83 -29.47 26.86
C SER A 381 6.91 -29.96 25.75
N LEU A 382 6.96 -29.38 24.55
CA LEU A 382 6.12 -29.80 23.43
C LEU A 382 6.50 -31.20 22.94
N PRO A 383 5.50 -32.06 22.65
CA PRO A 383 5.75 -33.36 22.04
C PRO A 383 6.30 -33.17 20.62
N ARG A 384 7.39 -33.90 20.30
CA ARG A 384 7.98 -33.95 18.94
C ARG A 384 7.16 -34.86 18.02
N ASP A 385 5.89 -34.55 17.85
CA ASP A 385 4.98 -35.25 16.94
C ASP A 385 4.83 -34.52 15.60
N ALA A 386 4.16 -35.17 14.65
CA ALA A 386 3.93 -34.59 13.33
C ALA A 386 3.05 -33.32 13.38
N ALA A 387 2.25 -33.14 14.43
CA ALA A 387 1.36 -31.99 14.58
C ALA A 387 2.14 -30.71 14.90
N HIS A 388 3.16 -30.81 15.76
CA HIS A 388 3.98 -29.66 16.17
C HIS A 388 5.25 -29.50 15.32
N ALA A 389 5.64 -30.50 14.52
CA ALA A 389 6.84 -30.45 13.69
C ALA A 389 6.90 -29.24 12.74
N LEU A 390 5.78 -28.88 12.10
CA LEU A 390 5.71 -27.74 11.19
C LEU A 390 5.90 -26.40 11.91
N PHE A 391 5.27 -26.25 13.07
CA PHE A 391 5.42 -25.08 13.93
C PHE A 391 6.87 -24.93 14.41
N TYR A 392 7.43 -26.01 14.95
CA TYR A 392 8.78 -26.01 15.51
C TYR A 392 9.83 -25.67 14.44
N LYS A 393 9.70 -26.27 13.25
CA LYS A 393 10.57 -25.95 12.12
C LYS A 393 10.45 -24.48 11.71
N ALA A 394 9.23 -23.96 11.55
CA ALA A 394 9.01 -22.56 11.18
C ALA A 394 9.61 -21.57 12.19
N LEU A 395 9.57 -21.90 13.49
CA LEU A 395 10.14 -21.08 14.54
C LEU A 395 11.68 -21.10 14.51
N LEU A 396 12.29 -22.27 14.32
CA LEU A 396 13.74 -22.41 14.13
C LEU A 396 14.21 -21.61 12.91
N ASP A 397 13.50 -21.72 11.79
CA ASP A 397 13.83 -21.01 10.55
C ASP A 397 13.76 -19.49 10.75
N ALA A 398 12.70 -18.98 11.39
CA ALA A 398 12.55 -17.55 11.67
C ALA A 398 13.70 -17.01 12.52
N GLU A 399 14.09 -17.74 13.57
CA GLU A 399 15.18 -17.34 14.44
C GLU A 399 16.55 -17.44 13.74
N LEU A 400 16.76 -18.46 12.90
CA LEU A 400 17.96 -18.58 12.09
C LEU A 400 18.13 -17.38 11.15
N ILE A 401 17.06 -16.99 10.45
CA ILE A 401 17.06 -15.82 9.54
C ILE A 401 17.35 -14.55 10.32
N TYR A 402 16.77 -14.39 11.50
CA TYR A 402 17.06 -13.28 12.39
C TYR A 402 18.54 -13.24 12.81
N HIS A 403 19.15 -14.38 13.15
CA HIS A 403 20.57 -14.44 13.46
C HIS A 403 21.44 -14.03 12.27
N VAL A 404 21.17 -14.58 11.09
CA VAL A 404 21.90 -14.23 9.85
C VAL A 404 21.82 -12.73 9.57
N TYR A 405 20.64 -12.13 9.75
CA TYR A 405 20.42 -10.68 9.65
C TYR A 405 21.28 -9.90 10.67
N THR A 406 21.21 -10.24 11.97
CA THR A 406 21.97 -9.52 13.01
C THR A 406 23.50 -9.66 12.87
N GLU A 407 23.97 -10.76 12.27
CA GLU A 407 25.39 -10.96 11.97
C GLU A 407 25.85 -10.24 10.69
N ASN A 408 24.97 -9.48 10.02
CA ASN A 408 25.19 -8.84 8.73
C ASN A 408 25.69 -9.83 7.65
N LYS A 409 25.25 -11.08 7.72
CA LYS A 409 25.50 -12.09 6.69
C LYS A 409 24.35 -12.04 5.68
N GLN A 410 24.67 -12.25 4.40
CA GLN A 410 23.69 -12.16 3.30
C GLN A 410 22.95 -10.81 3.21
N THR A 411 23.68 -9.69 3.33
CA THR A 411 23.16 -8.34 3.13
C THR A 411 22.35 -8.20 1.84
N GLN A 412 22.77 -8.84 0.75
CA GLN A 412 22.04 -8.83 -0.53
C GLN A 412 20.57 -9.32 -0.44
N VAL A 413 20.23 -10.16 0.53
CA VAL A 413 18.89 -10.75 0.71
C VAL A 413 18.13 -10.14 1.90
N LEU A 414 18.83 -9.74 2.97
CA LEU A 414 18.21 -9.30 4.24
C LEU A 414 18.50 -7.82 4.60
N ASN A 415 18.98 -7.01 3.65
CA ASN A 415 19.52 -5.66 3.87
C ASN A 415 18.64 -4.71 4.72
N ASP A 416 17.34 -4.82 4.61
CA ASP A 416 16.35 -3.90 5.19
C ASP A 416 15.55 -4.53 6.33
N GLY A 417 15.91 -5.73 6.80
CA GLY A 417 15.32 -6.38 7.98
C GLY A 417 13.85 -6.82 7.86
N VAL A 418 13.14 -6.45 6.79
CA VAL A 418 11.69 -6.70 6.67
C VAL A 418 11.37 -8.19 6.59
N TYR A 419 12.17 -8.95 5.86
CA TYR A 419 11.99 -10.40 5.77
C TYR A 419 12.27 -11.08 7.11
N SER A 420 13.27 -10.62 7.86
CA SER A 420 13.53 -11.10 9.22
C SER A 420 12.32 -10.85 10.15
N LEU A 421 11.75 -9.65 10.07
CA LEU A 421 10.55 -9.26 10.83
C LEU A 421 9.35 -10.15 10.50
N LEU A 422 9.02 -10.29 9.20
CA LEU A 422 7.82 -10.99 8.75
C LEU A 422 7.88 -12.51 9.02
N GLN A 423 9.07 -13.11 9.12
CA GLN A 423 9.20 -14.55 9.38
C GLN A 423 8.67 -14.97 10.76
N PHE A 424 8.63 -14.07 11.75
CA PHE A 424 8.08 -14.38 13.08
C PHE A 424 6.56 -14.52 13.10
N LEU A 425 5.85 -14.05 12.07
CA LEU A 425 4.39 -14.15 12.00
C LEU A 425 3.92 -15.57 11.69
N ARG A 426 4.63 -16.27 10.81
CA ARG A 426 4.25 -17.62 10.36
C ARG A 426 4.20 -18.67 11.48
N PRO A 427 5.21 -18.83 12.35
CA PRO A 427 5.12 -19.80 13.44
C PRO A 427 3.95 -19.48 14.37
N LEU A 428 3.65 -18.20 14.59
CA LEU A 428 2.53 -17.77 15.42
C LEU A 428 1.17 -18.09 14.76
N GLU A 429 1.01 -17.87 13.46
CA GLU A 429 -0.19 -18.25 12.72
C GLU A 429 -0.43 -19.77 12.75
N LEU A 430 0.62 -20.57 12.56
CA LEU A 430 0.54 -22.03 12.64
C LEU A 430 0.10 -22.49 14.04
N GLN A 431 0.68 -21.91 15.09
CA GLN A 431 0.32 -22.26 16.45
C GLN A 431 -1.09 -21.79 16.81
N ALA A 432 -1.48 -20.58 16.41
CA ALA A 432 -2.82 -20.05 16.61
C ALA A 432 -3.89 -20.92 15.92
N ALA A 433 -3.65 -21.34 14.68
CA ALA A 433 -4.56 -22.23 13.94
C ALA A 433 -4.71 -23.63 14.57
N ASN A 434 -3.66 -24.10 15.26
CA ASN A 434 -3.68 -25.38 15.98
C ASN A 434 -4.39 -25.29 17.33
N SER A 435 -4.15 -24.20 18.08
CA SER A 435 -4.61 -24.03 19.46
C SER A 435 -6.00 -23.40 19.57
N ILE A 436 -6.41 -22.54 18.64
CA ILE A 436 -7.65 -21.76 18.72
C ILE A 436 -8.65 -22.32 17.72
N ARG A 437 -9.85 -22.66 18.20
CA ARG A 437 -10.96 -23.13 17.35
C ARG A 437 -12.28 -22.54 17.80
N LEU A 438 -13.13 -22.24 16.82
CA LEU A 438 -14.53 -21.91 17.02
C LEU A 438 -15.38 -23.18 16.86
N THR A 439 -16.36 -23.37 17.74
CA THR A 439 -17.44 -24.33 17.47
C THR A 439 -18.49 -23.73 16.53
N ASP A 440 -19.29 -24.58 15.90
CA ASP A 440 -20.47 -24.13 15.13
C ASP A 440 -21.46 -23.33 16.00
N GLN A 441 -21.49 -23.58 17.31
CA GLN A 441 -22.30 -22.80 18.23
C GLN A 441 -21.73 -21.40 18.44
N ASP A 442 -20.41 -21.26 18.56
CA ASP A 442 -19.76 -19.96 18.73
C ASP A 442 -19.90 -19.11 17.47
N LEU A 443 -19.74 -19.71 16.28
CA LEU A 443 -20.04 -19.05 15.01
C LEU A 443 -21.48 -18.53 14.95
N ASN A 444 -22.44 -19.32 15.40
CA ASN A 444 -23.85 -18.91 15.46
C ASN A 444 -24.10 -17.82 16.52
N ARG A 445 -23.36 -17.79 17.63
CA ARG A 445 -23.46 -16.73 18.66
C ARG A 445 -22.86 -15.43 18.14
N LEU A 446 -21.68 -15.48 17.54
CA LEU A 446 -20.99 -14.36 16.92
C LEU A 446 -21.87 -13.68 15.86
N ARG A 447 -22.53 -14.48 15.00
CA ARG A 447 -23.54 -13.97 14.04
C ARG A 447 -24.72 -13.26 14.71
N LYS A 448 -25.11 -13.63 15.92
CA LYS A 448 -26.17 -12.94 16.69
C LYS A 448 -25.65 -11.68 17.38
N ARG A 449 -24.39 -11.66 17.81
CA ARG A 449 -23.75 -10.53 18.52
C ARG A 449 -23.43 -9.32 17.65
N LYS A 450 -23.37 -9.47 16.33
CA LYS A 450 -23.13 -8.34 15.41
C LYS A 450 -24.06 -7.14 15.62
N ASN A 451 -25.27 -7.37 16.13
CA ASN A 451 -26.27 -6.33 16.43
C ASN A 451 -26.10 -5.66 17.81
N LEU A 452 -25.26 -6.22 18.69
CA LEU A 452 -25.02 -5.76 20.07
C LEU A 452 -23.78 -4.86 20.18
N ILE A 453 -22.80 -5.02 19.27
CA ILE A 453 -21.52 -4.28 19.25
C ILE A 453 -21.71 -2.75 19.26
N LYS A 454 -22.81 -2.23 18.68
CA LYS A 454 -23.10 -0.79 18.61
C LYS A 454 -23.70 -0.19 19.90
N LYS A 455 -24.05 -1.00 20.90
CA LYS A 455 -24.88 -0.56 22.04
C LYS A 455 -24.26 -0.82 23.41
N GLU A 456 -23.14 -1.52 23.50
CA GLU A 456 -22.61 -2.02 24.78
C GLU A 456 -21.30 -1.31 25.18
N GLY A 457 -21.39 -0.37 26.13
CA GLY A 457 -20.21 0.23 26.79
C GLY A 457 -19.36 -0.77 27.60
N SER A 458 -19.91 -1.95 27.89
CA SER A 458 -19.19 -3.08 28.49
C SER A 458 -18.09 -3.63 27.59
N LEU A 459 -18.32 -3.71 26.26
CA LEU A 459 -17.31 -4.19 25.31
C LEU A 459 -16.13 -3.23 25.19
N GLN A 460 -16.40 -1.93 25.26
CA GLN A 460 -15.35 -0.92 25.27
C GLN A 460 -14.51 -0.99 26.54
N THR A 461 -15.14 -1.25 27.70
CA THR A 461 -14.44 -1.52 28.96
C THR A 461 -13.58 -2.78 28.88
N LEU A 462 -14.06 -3.82 28.21
CA LEU A 462 -13.32 -5.07 28.00
C LEU A 462 -12.09 -4.83 27.11
N PHE A 463 -12.25 -4.11 26.01
CA PHE A 463 -11.13 -3.77 25.13
C PHE A 463 -10.11 -2.84 25.81
N ALA A 464 -10.56 -1.95 26.71
CA ALA A 464 -9.63 -1.17 27.53
C ALA A 464 -8.74 -2.04 28.44
N ARG A 465 -9.22 -3.21 28.88
CA ARG A 465 -8.37 -4.19 29.60
C ARG A 465 -7.32 -4.82 28.70
N VAL A 466 -7.63 -5.07 27.43
CA VAL A 466 -6.66 -5.54 26.41
C VAL A 466 -5.56 -4.51 26.24
N ILE A 467 -5.92 -3.24 26.07
CA ILE A 467 -4.95 -2.14 25.96
C ILE A 467 -4.08 -2.06 27.22
N GLY A 468 -4.70 -2.05 28.41
CA GLY A 468 -3.97 -1.97 29.68
C GLY A 468 -3.00 -3.14 29.91
N ALA A 469 -3.37 -4.36 29.50
CA ALA A 469 -2.48 -5.52 29.60
C ALA A 469 -1.24 -5.35 28.70
N VAL A 470 -1.40 -4.82 27.48
CA VAL A 470 -0.28 -4.51 26.57
C VAL A 470 0.56 -3.35 27.10
N GLU A 471 -0.05 -2.27 27.59
CA GLU A 471 0.68 -1.13 28.18
C GLU A 471 1.55 -1.55 29.36
N GLN A 472 1.09 -2.49 30.19
CA GLN A 472 1.83 -2.99 31.35
C GLN A 472 3.04 -3.83 30.95
N HIS A 473 2.93 -4.67 29.92
CA HIS A 473 3.96 -5.65 29.56
C HIS A 473 4.86 -5.20 28.40
N GLN A 474 4.32 -4.49 27.43
CA GLN A 474 4.97 -4.04 26.20
C GLN A 474 4.49 -2.61 25.82
N PRO A 475 4.86 -1.58 26.60
CA PRO A 475 4.38 -0.21 26.38
C PRO A 475 4.78 0.38 25.02
N SER A 476 5.89 -0.09 24.43
CA SER A 476 6.38 0.39 23.13
C SER A 476 5.41 0.13 21.98
N VAL A 477 4.54 -0.89 22.08
CA VAL A 477 3.64 -1.31 21.00
C VAL A 477 2.16 -1.03 21.27
N ALA A 478 1.82 -0.46 22.42
CA ALA A 478 0.41 -0.18 22.77
C ALA A 478 -0.28 0.76 21.77
N HIS A 479 0.48 1.70 21.18
CA HIS A 479 -0.03 2.66 20.18
C HIS A 479 -0.61 1.99 18.93
N TYR A 480 -0.18 0.76 18.58
CA TYR A 480 -0.75 0.02 17.46
C TYR A 480 -2.21 -0.38 17.69
N LEU A 481 -2.71 -0.38 18.93
CA LEU A 481 -4.10 -0.74 19.26
C LEU A 481 -5.08 0.44 19.13
N GLU A 482 -4.60 1.64 18.86
CA GLU A 482 -5.42 2.84 18.74
C GLU A 482 -6.36 2.76 17.52
N GLY A 483 -7.65 3.07 17.73
CA GLY A 483 -8.64 3.12 16.65
C GLY A 483 -9.07 1.77 16.04
N ILE A 484 -8.52 0.65 16.51
CA ILE A 484 -8.89 -0.71 16.04
C ILE A 484 -10.35 -1.03 16.38
N PHE A 485 -10.76 -0.82 17.62
CA PHE A 485 -12.11 -1.12 18.12
C PHE A 485 -13.00 0.14 18.05
N PRO A 486 -14.29 0.04 17.66
CA PRO A 486 -15.07 -1.18 17.41
C PRO A 486 -15.06 -1.66 15.95
N LEU A 487 -14.46 -0.91 15.03
CA LEU A 487 -14.62 -1.13 13.59
C LEU A 487 -14.08 -2.50 13.15
N ARG A 488 -12.84 -2.84 13.53
CA ARG A 488 -12.18 -4.10 13.15
C ARG A 488 -12.92 -5.32 13.72
N PHE A 489 -13.41 -5.22 14.95
CA PHE A 489 -14.23 -6.28 15.56
C PHE A 489 -15.58 -6.43 14.85
N GLN A 490 -16.22 -5.33 14.45
CA GLN A 490 -17.46 -5.38 13.68
C GLN A 490 -17.25 -6.02 12.29
N GLN A 491 -16.13 -5.71 11.62
CA GLN A 491 -15.74 -6.34 10.36
C GLN A 491 -15.54 -7.85 10.52
N PHE A 492 -14.82 -8.26 11.57
CA PHE A 492 -14.65 -9.67 11.92
C PHE A 492 -16.00 -10.36 12.16
N ALA A 493 -16.85 -9.79 13.03
CA ALA A 493 -18.15 -10.36 13.37
C ALA A 493 -19.14 -10.42 12.18
N SER A 494 -18.91 -9.59 11.15
CA SER A 494 -19.73 -9.52 9.94
C SER A 494 -19.14 -10.30 8.77
N ASN A 495 -18.02 -11.02 8.95
CA ASN A 495 -17.41 -11.78 7.86
C ASN A 495 -18.17 -13.11 7.63
N PRO A 496 -18.80 -13.29 6.46
CA PRO A 496 -19.60 -14.49 6.19
C PRO A 496 -18.74 -15.75 5.95
N TYR A 497 -17.43 -15.57 5.69
CA TYR A 497 -16.49 -16.63 5.32
C TYR A 497 -15.61 -17.11 6.48
N LEU A 498 -15.98 -16.79 7.73
CA LEU A 498 -15.25 -17.28 8.91
C LEU A 498 -15.28 -18.82 8.96
N LYS A 499 -14.09 -19.41 9.07
CA LYS A 499 -13.88 -20.85 9.28
C LYS A 499 -13.76 -21.15 10.78
N ASN A 500 -13.73 -22.44 11.11
CA ASN A 500 -13.57 -22.90 12.50
C ASN A 500 -12.17 -22.64 13.05
N ASN A 501 -11.15 -22.60 12.18
CA ASN A 501 -9.79 -22.23 12.56
C ASN A 501 -9.50 -20.81 12.05
N PRO A 502 -8.74 -19.98 12.78
CA PRO A 502 -8.33 -18.68 12.30
C PRO A 502 -7.38 -18.82 11.10
N ASP A 503 -7.63 -18.04 10.05
CA ASP A 503 -6.74 -17.96 8.88
C ASP A 503 -5.55 -17.00 9.12
N ASN A 504 -5.67 -16.06 10.07
CA ASN A 504 -4.62 -15.08 10.39
C ASN A 504 -4.67 -14.63 11.86
N LEU A 505 -3.67 -13.85 12.29
CA LEU A 505 -3.53 -13.37 13.67
C LEU A 505 -4.69 -12.48 14.13
N ASN A 506 -5.26 -11.68 13.23
CA ASN A 506 -6.41 -10.82 13.54
C ASN A 506 -7.66 -11.65 13.88
N GLN A 507 -7.94 -12.69 13.08
CA GLN A 507 -9.03 -13.61 13.39
C GLN A 507 -8.79 -14.34 14.71
N ALA A 508 -7.56 -14.83 14.95
CA ALA A 508 -7.21 -15.48 16.20
C ALA A 508 -7.46 -14.58 17.43
N ALA A 509 -7.04 -13.31 17.34
CA ALA A 509 -7.26 -12.33 18.40
C ALA A 509 -8.75 -12.10 18.68
N TRP A 510 -9.55 -11.89 17.64
CA TRP A 510 -10.97 -11.62 17.82
C TRP A 510 -11.79 -12.84 18.27
N ILE A 511 -11.34 -14.06 17.96
CA ILE A 511 -11.93 -15.29 18.52
C ILE A 511 -11.73 -15.32 20.04
N ILE A 512 -10.51 -15.08 20.52
CA ILE A 512 -10.22 -15.04 21.96
C ILE A 512 -10.99 -13.90 22.63
N PHE A 513 -11.07 -12.74 21.96
CA PHE A 513 -11.83 -11.60 22.48
C PHE A 513 -13.34 -11.89 22.57
N ASP A 514 -13.95 -12.54 21.57
CA ASP A 514 -15.37 -12.92 21.63
C ASP A 514 -15.65 -13.91 22.76
N HIS A 515 -14.69 -14.80 23.05
CA HIS A 515 -14.80 -15.67 24.22
C HIS A 515 -14.70 -14.90 25.55
N ALA A 516 -13.89 -13.84 25.61
CA ALA A 516 -13.78 -12.99 26.79
C ALA A 516 -15.06 -12.22 27.11
N ILE A 517 -15.92 -11.97 26.12
CA ILE A 517 -17.24 -11.35 26.33
C ILE A 517 -18.13 -12.22 27.23
N ASP A 518 -18.01 -13.54 27.13
CA ASP A 518 -18.81 -14.49 27.90
C ASP A 518 -18.26 -14.84 29.28
N ASN A 519 -17.02 -14.43 29.57
CA ASN A 519 -16.30 -14.88 30.76
C ASN A 519 -15.73 -13.69 31.53
N GLU A 520 -16.38 -13.34 32.64
CA GLU A 520 -16.03 -12.16 33.43
C GLU A 520 -14.68 -12.25 34.16
N ASN A 521 -14.10 -13.46 34.29
CA ASN A 521 -12.89 -13.75 35.08
C ASN A 521 -11.79 -14.51 34.29
N LEU A 522 -11.45 -14.05 33.09
CA LEU A 522 -10.28 -14.58 32.39
C LEU A 522 -8.96 -14.06 32.98
N PRO A 523 -7.89 -14.88 32.98
CA PRO A 523 -6.54 -14.45 33.33
C PRO A 523 -6.07 -13.27 32.46
N GLU A 524 -5.18 -12.44 33.01
CA GLU A 524 -4.60 -11.29 32.30
C GLU A 524 -3.93 -11.71 30.97
N ASP A 525 -3.30 -12.88 30.95
CA ASP A 525 -2.66 -13.49 29.78
C ASP A 525 -3.58 -13.59 28.56
N PHE A 526 -4.90 -13.78 28.75
CA PHE A 526 -5.85 -13.84 27.64
C PHE A 526 -6.01 -12.46 26.99
N TYR A 527 -6.14 -11.42 27.80
CA TYR A 527 -6.25 -10.04 27.31
C TYR A 527 -4.94 -9.60 26.66
N LEU A 528 -3.80 -9.96 27.27
CA LEU A 528 -2.48 -9.71 26.71
C LEU A 528 -2.32 -10.39 25.35
N LEU A 529 -2.67 -11.67 25.22
CA LEU A 529 -2.57 -12.39 23.95
C LEU A 529 -3.41 -11.77 22.84
N VAL A 530 -4.65 -11.35 23.12
CA VAL A 530 -5.48 -10.61 22.16
C VAL A 530 -4.74 -9.37 21.66
N GLY A 531 -4.17 -8.59 22.57
CA GLY A 531 -3.43 -7.38 22.24
C GLY A 531 -2.17 -7.66 21.41
N LEU A 532 -1.33 -8.62 21.80
CA LEU A 532 -0.10 -8.96 21.07
C LEU A 532 -0.39 -9.48 19.65
N LEU A 533 -1.45 -10.28 19.47
CA LEU A 533 -1.86 -10.77 18.15
C LEU A 533 -2.34 -9.64 17.23
N LEU A 534 -3.11 -8.68 17.77
CA LEU A 534 -3.55 -7.50 17.02
C LEU A 534 -2.37 -6.59 16.66
N VAL A 535 -1.45 -6.38 17.60
CA VAL A 535 -0.21 -5.61 17.36
C VAL A 535 0.60 -6.21 16.22
N LEU A 536 0.89 -7.52 16.27
CA LEU A 536 1.68 -8.19 15.23
C LEU A 536 1.00 -8.14 13.86
N HIS A 537 -0.33 -8.21 13.84
CA HIS A 537 -1.09 -8.01 12.62
C HIS A 537 -1.00 -6.57 12.08
N GLN A 538 -1.07 -5.56 12.94
CA GLN A 538 -0.88 -4.16 12.50
C GLN A 538 0.55 -3.91 12.00
N ILE A 539 1.56 -4.42 12.69
CA ILE A 539 2.97 -4.32 12.25
C ILE A 539 3.12 -4.97 10.87
N ARG A 540 2.59 -6.19 10.68
CA ARG A 540 2.58 -6.86 9.37
C ARG A 540 2.02 -5.95 8.27
N ASP A 541 0.85 -5.37 8.49
CA ASP A 541 0.14 -4.59 7.48
C ASP A 541 0.89 -3.31 7.08
N GLN A 542 1.74 -2.76 7.95
CA GLN A 542 2.59 -1.60 7.61
C GLN A 542 3.68 -1.94 6.59
N TYR A 543 4.10 -3.21 6.54
CA TYR A 543 5.17 -3.67 5.66
C TYR A 543 4.67 -4.29 4.37
N ILE A 544 3.37 -4.56 4.26
CA ILE A 544 2.77 -5.12 3.06
C ILE A 544 2.16 -3.99 2.24
N GLN A 545 2.78 -3.69 1.10
CA GLN A 545 2.22 -2.76 0.13
C GLN A 545 1.21 -3.53 -0.75
N PRO A 546 -0.07 -3.10 -0.84
CA PRO A 546 -1.12 -3.89 -1.49
C PRO A 546 -0.80 -4.25 -2.97
N PHE A 547 -0.04 -3.37 -3.64
CA PHE A 547 0.17 -3.41 -5.08
C PHE A 547 1.62 -3.67 -5.49
N ASN A 548 2.46 -4.04 -4.53
CA ASN A 548 3.85 -4.38 -4.75
C ASN A 548 4.15 -5.70 -4.06
N ASN A 549 4.83 -6.55 -4.81
CA ASN A 549 5.26 -7.86 -4.34
C ASN A 549 6.53 -7.77 -3.47
N VAL A 550 7.16 -6.59 -3.41
CA VAL A 550 8.28 -6.30 -2.52
C VAL A 550 7.75 -5.61 -1.25
N PRO A 551 7.99 -6.18 -0.05
CA PRO A 551 7.66 -5.53 1.22
C PRO A 551 8.38 -4.19 1.38
N VAL A 552 7.81 -3.31 2.21
CA VAL A 552 8.44 -2.03 2.55
C VAL A 552 9.63 -2.28 3.47
N GLY A 553 10.80 -1.71 3.19
CA GLY A 553 11.98 -1.88 4.04
C GLY A 553 11.79 -1.28 5.44
N VAL A 554 12.36 -1.93 6.46
CA VAL A 554 12.30 -1.45 7.86
C VAL A 554 13.18 -0.21 8.00
N LYS A 555 12.60 0.87 8.55
CA LYS A 555 13.32 2.12 8.79
C LYS A 555 14.10 2.11 10.10
N ASP A 556 13.53 1.49 11.13
CA ASP A 556 14.13 1.35 12.45
C ASP A 556 14.43 -0.14 12.74
N PRO A 557 15.70 -0.56 12.73
CA PRO A 557 16.07 -1.95 13.02
C PRO A 557 15.55 -2.47 14.37
N GLU A 558 15.30 -1.58 15.35
CA GLU A 558 14.72 -1.96 16.64
C GLU A 558 13.33 -2.61 16.50
N GLU A 559 12.60 -2.30 15.43
CA GLU A 559 11.27 -2.86 15.19
C GLU A 559 11.32 -4.38 14.92
N VAL A 560 12.42 -4.88 14.34
CA VAL A 560 12.68 -6.31 14.18
C VAL A 560 12.81 -6.98 15.55
N HIS A 561 13.55 -6.35 16.47
CA HIS A 561 13.75 -6.84 17.83
C HIS A 561 12.45 -6.83 18.64
N ILE A 562 11.66 -5.76 18.51
CA ILE A 562 10.35 -5.62 19.15
C ILE A 562 9.40 -6.71 18.62
N THR A 563 9.33 -6.91 17.31
CA THR A 563 8.46 -7.93 16.69
C THR A 563 8.82 -9.33 17.18
N ARG A 564 10.12 -9.67 17.23
CA ARG A 564 10.61 -10.94 17.79
C ARG A 564 10.19 -11.11 19.25
N ALA A 565 10.39 -10.10 20.10
CA ALA A 565 10.04 -10.17 21.51
C ALA A 565 8.53 -10.33 21.75
N VAL A 566 7.71 -9.57 21.01
CA VAL A 566 6.23 -9.67 21.04
C VAL A 566 5.77 -11.05 20.57
N ALA A 567 6.36 -11.58 19.50
CA ALA A 567 6.05 -12.91 18.99
C ALA A 567 6.39 -14.01 20.01
N TYR A 568 7.55 -13.91 20.70
CA TYR A 568 7.94 -14.86 21.74
C TYR A 568 6.98 -14.86 22.93
N GLN A 569 6.57 -13.68 23.36
CA GLN A 569 5.62 -13.55 24.45
C GLN A 569 4.24 -14.11 24.06
N ALA A 570 3.77 -13.82 22.85
CA ALA A 570 2.52 -14.39 22.33
C ALA A 570 2.58 -15.92 22.23
N LEU A 571 3.69 -16.48 21.73
CA LEU A 571 3.93 -17.92 21.67
C LEU A 571 3.97 -18.55 23.07
N ALA A 572 4.66 -17.93 24.03
CA ALA A 572 4.72 -18.43 25.39
C ALA A 572 3.31 -18.55 26.00
N ILE A 573 2.46 -17.53 25.81
CA ILE A 573 1.07 -17.56 26.29
C ILE A 573 0.27 -18.67 25.58
N LEU A 574 0.40 -18.80 24.25
CA LEU A 574 -0.26 -19.85 23.46
C LEU A 574 0.14 -21.27 23.85
N LEU A 575 1.37 -21.47 24.30
CA LEU A 575 1.89 -22.77 24.71
C LEU A 575 1.52 -23.14 26.14
N GLN A 576 1.37 -22.15 27.02
CA GLN A 576 1.08 -22.37 28.44
C GLN A 576 -0.42 -22.50 28.73
N ASN A 577 -1.28 -22.00 27.83
CA ASN A 577 -2.72 -22.00 28.01
C ASN A 577 -3.41 -22.89 26.98
N ASP A 578 -4.39 -23.68 27.44
CA ASP A 578 -5.21 -24.51 26.56
C ASP A 578 -6.39 -23.71 26.00
N PHE A 579 -6.24 -23.22 24.76
CA PHE A 579 -7.29 -22.54 24.02
C PHE A 579 -8.24 -23.51 23.28
N THR A 580 -8.01 -24.83 23.36
CA THR A 580 -8.95 -25.82 22.82
C THR A 580 -10.14 -26.02 23.77
N ALA A 581 -9.95 -25.77 25.06
CA ALA A 581 -11.00 -25.80 26.10
C ALA A 581 -12.04 -24.66 25.98
N LEU A 582 -11.83 -23.69 25.09
CA LEU A 582 -12.85 -22.70 24.69
C LEU A 582 -14.12 -23.37 24.10
N ASN A 583 -14.02 -24.64 23.70
CA ASN A 583 -15.05 -25.41 22.97
C ASN A 583 -16.09 -26.13 23.84
N GLY A 584 -16.13 -25.90 25.17
CA GLY A 584 -17.24 -26.33 26.01
C GLY A 584 -17.14 -27.75 26.57
N ASP A 585 -16.74 -27.83 27.84
CA ASP A 585 -17.31 -28.78 28.83
C ASP A 585 -16.93 -28.41 30.29
N ALA A 586 -16.12 -27.38 30.51
CA ALA A 586 -15.71 -26.94 31.85
C ALA A 586 -16.72 -26.04 32.59
N ARG A 587 -18.04 -26.14 32.33
CA ARG A 587 -19.04 -25.51 33.23
C ARG A 587 -19.20 -26.24 34.57
N ASN A 588 -18.47 -27.34 34.81
CA ASN A 588 -18.60 -28.16 36.03
C ASN A 588 -17.28 -28.79 36.55
N GLN A 589 -16.12 -28.15 36.43
CA GLN A 589 -14.95 -28.59 37.20
C GLN A 589 -14.22 -27.39 37.84
N PRO A 590 -14.03 -27.37 39.17
CA PRO A 590 -13.20 -26.35 39.80
C PRO A 590 -11.75 -26.53 39.35
N LEU A 591 -11.12 -25.43 38.96
CA LEU A 591 -9.68 -25.32 38.71
C LEU A 591 -8.91 -25.97 39.87
N THR A 592 -8.35 -27.16 39.65
CA THR A 592 -7.41 -27.76 40.58
C THR A 592 -6.06 -27.06 40.42
N VAL A 593 -5.72 -26.24 41.42
CA VAL A 593 -4.37 -25.72 41.63
C VAL A 593 -3.42 -26.91 41.77
N PRO A 594 -2.34 -27.03 40.97
CA PRO A 594 -1.33 -28.03 41.23
C PRO A 594 -0.61 -27.67 42.53
N SER A 595 -0.69 -28.59 43.49
CA SER A 595 -0.02 -28.47 44.78
C SER A 595 1.48 -28.74 44.65
N LYS A 596 2.26 -27.69 44.94
CA LYS A 596 3.70 -27.61 45.26
C LYS A 596 4.71 -27.89 44.16
#